data_AF-A0A1R1QTW2-F1
#
_entry.id   AF-A0A1R1QTW2-F1
#
_cell.length_a   1.000
_cell.length_b   1.000
_cell.length_c   1.000
_cell.angle_alpha   90.00
_cell.angle_beta   90.00
_cell.angle_gamma   90.00
#
_symmetry.space_group_name_H-M   'P 1'
#
loop_
_entity.id
_entity.type
_entity.pdbx_description
1 polymer ?
#
loop_
_entity_poly.entity_id
_entity_poly.type
_entity_poly.pdbx_seq_one_letter_code
_entity_poly.pdbx_strand_id
1 'polypeptide(L)' 'MVSRPRDLASRMAERRKPDDGYLRETFSLPRDQARVRARDFLKRYPKAAYMSAVESWRELPGGDIEFTMRRLASAD' A
#
# COMPACT_ATOMS: atom_id res chain seq x y z
N MET A 1 -22.38 -10.34 -10.65
CA MET A 1 -21.74 -10.52 -9.33
C MET A 1 -20.73 -9.39 -9.13
N VAL A 2 -21.00 -8.44 -8.24
CA VAL A 2 -20.08 -7.33 -7.92
C VAL A 2 -18.98 -7.91 -7.04
N SER A 3 -17.81 -8.15 -7.63
CA SER A 3 -16.59 -8.47 -6.89
C SER A 3 -16.27 -7.28 -6.00
N ARG A 4 -16.60 -7.40 -4.71
CA ARG A 4 -16.27 -6.39 -3.71
C ARG A 4 -14.73 -6.27 -3.68
N PRO A 5 -14.15 -5.10 -3.93
CA PRO A 5 -12.69 -4.91 -4.01
C PRO A 5 -11.95 -5.09 -2.66
N ARG A 6 -12.61 -5.63 -1.64
CA ARG A 6 -12.09 -5.80 -0.28
C ARG A 6 -11.41 -7.15 -0.02
N ASP A 7 -11.32 -8.04 -1.02
CA ASP A 7 -10.83 -9.41 -0.80
C ASP A 7 -9.47 -9.73 -1.45
N LEU A 8 -8.97 -8.88 -2.35
CA LEU A 8 -7.66 -9.10 -3.02
C LEU A 8 -6.47 -8.55 -2.23
N ALA A 9 -6.66 -7.47 -1.48
CA ALA A 9 -5.64 -6.93 -0.57
C ALA A 9 -5.29 -7.91 0.57
N SER A 10 -6.28 -8.70 1.01
CA SER A 10 -6.10 -9.68 2.10
C SER A 10 -5.32 -10.93 1.68
N ARG A 11 -5.45 -11.39 0.43
CA ARG A 11 -4.78 -12.62 -0.05
C ARG A 11 -3.29 -12.43 -0.38
N MET A 12 -2.83 -11.21 -0.65
CA MET A 12 -1.42 -10.93 -0.92
C MET A 12 -0.60 -10.64 0.35
N ALA A 13 -1.26 -10.47 1.50
CA ALA A 13 -0.58 -10.36 2.80
C ALA A 13 -0.01 -11.71 3.31
N GLU A 14 -0.35 -12.84 2.69
CA GLU A 14 0.02 -14.18 3.14
C GLU A 14 1.39 -14.70 2.68
N ARG A 15 2.12 -13.96 1.82
CA ARG A 15 3.56 -14.25 1.61
C ARG A 15 4.42 -13.46 2.59
N ARG A 16 4.32 -13.83 3.87
CA ARG A 16 5.28 -13.41 4.90
C ARG A 16 6.67 -13.94 4.57
N LYS A 17 7.53 -13.10 3.99
CA LYS A 17 8.96 -13.14 4.30
C LYS A 17 9.15 -12.47 5.66
N PRO A 18 9.72 -13.14 6.67
CA PRO A 18 10.04 -12.49 7.93
C PRO A 18 11.28 -11.59 7.77
N ASP A 19 11.35 -10.53 8.59
CA ASP A 19 12.61 -9.91 9.05
C ASP A 19 13.29 -8.77 8.24
N ASP A 20 12.56 -7.71 7.88
CA ASP A 20 13.19 -6.40 7.57
C ASP A 20 12.66 -5.25 8.47
N GLY A 21 11.70 -5.52 9.37
CA GLY A 21 11.04 -4.47 10.18
C GLY A 21 10.03 -3.58 9.41
N TYR A 22 9.87 -3.80 8.10
CA TYR A 22 8.91 -3.06 7.27
C TYR A 22 7.56 -3.77 7.14
N LEU A 23 6.49 -3.05 7.48
CA LEU A 23 5.12 -3.34 7.14
C LEU A 23 4.80 -2.88 5.72
N ARG A 24 4.14 -3.75 4.97
CA ARG A 24 3.72 -3.49 3.58
C ARG A 24 2.20 -3.54 3.49
N GLU A 25 1.61 -2.56 2.82
CA GLU A 25 0.17 -2.45 2.62
C GLU A 25 -0.13 -2.17 1.16
N THR A 26 -0.83 -3.10 0.51
CA THR A 26 -1.19 -3.02 -0.91
C THR A 26 -2.60 -2.48 -1.07
N PHE A 27 -2.76 -1.52 -1.97
CA PHE A 27 -4.03 -0.89 -2.30
C PHE A 27 -4.27 -0.95 -3.81
N SER A 28 -5.53 -1.18 -4.21
CA SER A 28 -5.96 -1.12 -5.61
C SER A 28 -7.11 -0.12 -5.70
N LEU A 29 -6.84 1.06 -6.23
CA LEU A 29 -7.78 2.20 -6.28
C LEU A 29 -7.66 2.96 -7.61
N PRO A 30 -8.71 3.67 -8.07
CA PRO A 30 -8.61 4.54 -9.24
C PRO A 30 -7.46 5.54 -9.10
N ARG A 31 -6.80 5.89 -10.21
CA ARG A 31 -5.60 6.77 -10.22
C ARG A 31 -5.70 8.02 -9.34
N ASP A 32 -6.83 8.71 -9.37
CA ASP A 32 -7.05 9.90 -8.55
C ASP A 32 -7.07 9.56 -7.05
N GLN A 33 -7.83 8.53 -6.67
CA GLN A 33 -7.91 8.05 -5.29
C GLN A 33 -6.60 7.44 -4.80
N ALA A 34 -5.85 6.74 -5.65
CA ALA A 34 -4.55 6.18 -5.31
C ALA A 34 -3.56 7.26 -4.89
N ARG A 35 -3.53 8.40 -5.60
CA ARG A 35 -2.68 9.56 -5.24
C ARG A 35 -3.09 10.15 -3.90
N VAL A 36 -4.39 10.32 -3.67
CA VAL A 36 -4.92 10.83 -2.39
C VAL A 36 -4.54 9.89 -1.24
N ARG A 37 -4.73 8.58 -1.43
CA ARG A 37 -4.44 7.56 -0.42
C ARG A 37 -2.96 7.46 -0.11
N ALA A 38 -2.08 7.48 -1.12
CA ALA A 38 -0.64 7.49 -0.92
C ALA A 38 -0.19 8.73 -0.15
N ARG A 39 -0.74 9.92 -0.49
CA ARG A 39 -0.45 11.16 0.23
C ARG A 39 -0.93 11.12 1.68
N ASP A 40 -2.13 10.60 1.93
CA ASP A 40 -2.68 10.44 3.27
C ASP A 40 -1.82 9.49 4.13
N PHE A 41 -1.38 8.38 3.53
CA PHE A 41 -0.49 7.42 4.18
C PHE A 41 0.85 8.06 4.57
N LEU A 42 1.49 8.82 3.68
CA LEU A 42 2.74 9.51 3.96
C LEU A 42 2.58 10.66 4.98
N LYS A 43 1.40 11.28 5.06
CA LYS A 43 1.07 12.25 6.11
C LYS A 43 0.90 11.57 7.47
N ARG A 44 0.22 10.42 7.51
CA ARG A 44 -0.03 9.66 8.73
C ARG A 44 1.23 8.99 9.26
N TYR A 45 2.07 8.48 8.36
CA TYR A 45 3.35 7.86 8.67
C TYR A 45 4.43 8.67 7.96
N PRO A 46 4.98 9.73 8.56
CA PRO A 46 6.03 10.53 7.95
C PRO A 46 7.30 9.70 7.73
N LYS A 47 7.97 9.89 6.59
CA LYS A 47 9.18 9.17 6.22
C LYS A 47 10.30 9.30 7.27
N ALA A 48 10.38 10.44 7.94
CA ALA A 48 11.40 10.67 8.96
C ALA A 48 11.31 9.71 10.15
N ALA A 49 10.08 9.37 10.59
CA ALA A 49 9.87 8.47 11.72
C ALA A 49 9.70 7.01 11.29
N TYR A 50 9.07 6.76 10.14
CA TYR A 50 8.66 5.41 9.74
C TYR A 50 9.33 4.90 8.47
N MET A 51 10.28 5.63 7.89
CA MET A 51 10.88 5.33 6.56
C MET A 51 9.82 4.91 5.52
N SER A 52 8.66 5.57 5.56
CA SER A 52 7.53 5.25 4.70
C SER A 52 7.82 5.64 3.24
N ALA A 53 7.45 4.77 2.32
CA ALA A 53 7.63 4.96 0.89
C ALA A 53 6.64 4.12 0.07
N VAL A 54 6.48 4.46 -1.20
CA VAL A 54 5.86 3.56 -2.17
C VAL A 54 6.93 2.54 -2.58
N GLU A 55 6.69 1.25 -2.34
CA GLU A 55 7.62 0.19 -2.73
C GLU A 55 7.45 -0.19 -4.21
N SER A 56 6.21 -0.31 -4.67
CA SER A 56 5.89 -0.64 -6.05
C SER A 56 4.52 -0.08 -6.43
N TRP A 57 4.33 0.26 -7.71
CA TRP A 57 3.03 0.60 -8.25
C TRP A 57 2.91 0.10 -9.70
N ARG A 58 1.69 -0.24 -10.10
CA ARG A 58 1.34 -0.63 -11.47
C ARG A 58 -0.06 -0.15 -11.82
N GLU A 59 -0.26 0.13 -13.11
CA GLU A 59 -1.57 0.47 -13.66
C GLU A 59 -2.30 -0.83 -14.06
N LEU A 60 -3.56 -0.94 -13.69
CA LEU A 60 -4.42 -2.06 -14.02
C LEU A 60 -5.30 -1.72 -15.25
N PRO A 61 -5.71 -2.74 -16.03
CA PRO A 61 -6.67 -2.54 -17.11
C PRO A 61 -8.00 -2.07 -16.51
N GLY A 62 -8.38 -0.82 -16.81
CA GLY A 62 -9.52 -0.14 -16.18
C GLY A 62 -9.20 1.25 -15.62
N GLY A 63 -7.92 1.62 -15.54
CA GLY A 63 -7.49 2.93 -15.02
C GLY A 63 -7.30 2.96 -13.50
N ASP A 64 -7.41 1.79 -12.86
CA ASP A 64 -7.02 1.59 -11.47
C ASP A 64 -5.50 1.50 -11.33
N ILE A 65 -5.01 1.90 -10.17
CA ILE A 65 -3.61 1.81 -9.77
C ILE A 65 -3.54 0.85 -8.59
N GLU A 66 -2.73 -0.19 -8.74
CA GLU A 66 -2.32 -1.04 -7.65
C GLU A 66 -0.96 -0.56 -7.14
N PHE A 67 -0.86 -0.22 -5.86
CA PHE A 67 0.38 0.23 -5.25
C PHE A 67 0.58 -0.38 -3.87
N THR A 68 1.84 -0.68 -3.57
CA THR A 68 2.29 -1.19 -2.28
C THR A 68 3.01 -0.08 -1.54
N MET A 69 2.47 0.33 -0.39
CA MET A 69 3.16 1.19 0.57
C MET A 69 4.03 0.32 1.48
N ARG A 70 5.22 0.82 1.84
CA ARG A 70 6.06 0.28 2.91
C ARG A 70 6.23 1.31 4.01
N ARG A 71 6.34 0.86 5.26
CA ARG A 71 6.70 1.66 6.44
C ARG A 71 7.31 0.77 7.51
N LEU A 72 8.07 1.32 8.45
CA LEU A 72 8.50 0.61 9.63
C LEU A 72 7.32 0.32 10.58
N ALA A 73 7.41 -0.79 11.32
CA ALA A 73 6.42 -1.16 12.33
C ALA A 73 6.41 -0.17 13.50
N SER A 74 7.59 0.28 13.91
CA SER A 74 7.82 1.27 14.97
C SER A 74 8.52 2.50 14.41
N ALA A 75 8.30 3.64 15.06
CA ALA A 75 9.14 4.81 14.85
C ALA A 75 10.50 4.59 15.54
N ASP A 76 11.58 5.01 14.89
CA ASP A 76 12.91 5.11 15.49
C ASP A 76 13.01 6.35 16.41
#